data_AF-A2EAI7-F1
#
_entry.id   AF-A2EAI7-F1
#
_cell.length_a   1.000
_cell.length_b   1.000
_cell.length_c   1.000
_cell.angle_alpha   90.00
_cell.angle_beta   90.00
_cell.angle_gamma   90.00
#
_symmetry.space_group_name_H-M   'P 1'
#
loop_
_entity.id
_entity.type
_entity.pdbx_description
1 polymer ?
#
loop_
_entity_poly.entity_id
_entity_poly.type
_entity_poly.pdbx_seq_one_letter_code
_entity_poly.pdbx_strand_id
1 'polypeptide(L)'
;MTPWYITNRTDDTTLRVFCNSWTCGYDNNSIEITNDFNDVLAKYRNETLKGNIFTVVESFIQKDFVPAKCFGGYLLYFGGKNVTVNKTAGLELIRSGAKDHFWTCLELLAFLPEEGDNFENIRIATEAGSIFATMVYSRKLYEQGNYDEAARYMSHLIVSSAVSWHRKHHAGNTFSTALKKLTLEKDTSAYKTILELARQLNLPACVWIFDGYLTHKTDLISAKEIVELAFQLVNGLPFRDITDVEAIRKSGIDEEAFLKYNSNAGSPTAAFYLSYPKLNSKNISVVH
;
A
#
# COMPACT_ATOMS: atom_id res chain seq x y z
N MET A 1 8.18 -9.15 -3.45
CA MET A 1 7.44 -7.91 -3.14
C MET A 1 7.75 -7.47 -1.71
N THR A 2 7.94 -6.18 -1.47
CA THR A 2 7.99 -5.63 -0.11
C THR A 2 6.72 -4.80 0.09
N PRO A 3 5.96 -5.03 1.16
CA PRO A 3 4.64 -4.42 1.33
C PRO A 3 4.78 -2.97 1.79
N TRP A 4 3.76 -2.14 1.50
CA TRP A 4 3.75 -0.72 1.83
C TRP A 4 2.73 -0.38 2.91
N TYR A 5 3.17 0.42 3.88
CA TYR A 5 2.43 0.80 5.06
C TYR A 5 2.36 2.32 5.22
N ILE A 6 1.23 2.80 5.71
CA ILE A 6 1.10 4.13 6.30
C ILE A 6 0.87 3.97 7.79
N THR A 7 1.65 4.70 8.59
CA THR A 7 1.46 4.75 10.04
C THR A 7 0.02 5.10 10.39
N ASN A 8 -0.70 4.14 10.98
CA ASN A 8 -2.01 4.42 11.52
C ASN A 8 -1.86 4.92 12.95
N ARG A 9 -1.99 6.24 13.12
CA ARG A 9 -2.10 6.87 14.43
C ARG A 9 -3.35 7.72 14.46
N THR A 10 -4.20 7.42 15.44
CA THR A 10 -5.45 8.14 15.74
C THR A 10 -5.19 9.45 16.48
N ASP A 11 -3.98 9.65 17.00
CA ASP A 11 -3.57 10.76 17.86
C ASP A 11 -2.63 11.78 17.19
N ASP A 12 -1.94 11.41 16.10
CA ASP A 12 -1.03 12.30 15.37
C ASP A 12 -1.27 12.25 13.85
N THR A 13 -2.02 13.24 13.36
CA THR A 13 -2.32 13.42 11.94
C THR A 13 -1.17 14.06 11.15
N THR A 14 -0.13 14.57 11.84
CA THR A 14 0.99 15.32 11.26
C THR A 14 2.19 14.46 10.87
N LEU A 15 2.38 13.30 11.49
CA LEU A 15 3.47 12.36 11.20
C LEU A 15 2.98 11.08 10.51
N ARG A 16 2.35 11.22 9.34
CA ARG A 16 1.99 10.06 8.51
C ARG A 16 3.13 9.71 7.56
N VAL A 17 3.89 8.66 7.86
CA VAL A 17 5.09 8.28 7.10
C VAL A 17 4.83 7.02 6.27
N PHE A 18 5.31 7.02 5.02
CA PHE A 18 5.38 5.82 4.21
C PHE A 18 6.51 4.92 4.69
N CYS A 19 6.18 3.65 4.91
CA CYS A 19 7.15 2.62 5.24
C CYS A 19 7.04 1.45 4.24
N ASN A 20 8.20 0.91 3.84
CA ASN A 20 8.30 -0.19 2.89
C ASN A 20 9.18 -1.29 3.49
N SER A 21 8.55 -2.16 4.28
CA SER A 21 9.18 -3.29 4.95
C SER A 21 8.12 -4.21 5.55
N TRP A 22 8.46 -5.49 5.72
CA TRP A 22 7.64 -6.46 6.45
C TRP A 22 7.53 -6.15 7.95
N THR A 23 8.39 -5.28 8.48
CA THR A 23 8.47 -4.89 9.90
C THR A 23 7.87 -3.52 10.20
N CYS A 24 7.33 -2.82 9.19
CA CYS A 24 6.75 -1.50 9.37
C CYS A 24 5.60 -1.53 10.39
N GLY A 25 5.55 -0.53 11.28
CA GLY A 25 4.47 -0.43 12.27
C GLY A 25 4.47 -1.51 13.36
N TYR A 26 5.49 -2.37 13.41
CA TYR A 26 5.65 -3.35 14.49
C TYR A 26 6.34 -2.69 15.69
N ASP A 27 5.59 -2.45 16.77
CA ASP A 27 6.04 -1.70 17.95
C ASP A 27 6.43 -2.61 19.14
N ASN A 28 6.57 -3.92 18.92
CA ASN A 28 6.88 -4.83 20.01
C ASN A 28 8.37 -4.73 20.40
N ASN A 29 8.64 -4.68 21.71
CA ASN A 29 9.85 -4.17 22.38
C ASN A 29 11.23 -4.79 22.04
N SER A 30 11.37 -5.66 21.02
CA SER A 30 12.67 -6.20 20.61
C SER A 30 13.18 -5.57 19.32
N ILE A 31 13.83 -4.42 19.48
CA ILE A 31 14.60 -3.75 18.42
C ILE A 31 15.64 -4.72 17.81
N GLU A 32 16.26 -5.55 18.64
CA GLU A 32 17.25 -6.55 18.22
C GLU A 32 16.65 -7.58 17.25
N ILE A 33 15.55 -8.25 17.61
CA ILE A 33 14.88 -9.23 16.73
C ILE A 33 14.44 -8.58 15.42
N THR A 34 13.97 -7.34 15.47
CA THR A 34 13.55 -6.58 14.29
C THR A 34 14.74 -6.29 13.36
N ASN A 35 15.88 -5.88 13.92
CA ASN A 35 17.11 -5.63 13.16
C ASN A 35 17.66 -6.91 12.54
N ASP A 36 17.69 -8.01 13.30
CA ASP A 36 18.11 -9.32 12.82
C ASP A 36 17.25 -9.80 11.66
N PHE A 37 15.92 -9.67 11.78
CA PHE A 37 15.00 -10.04 10.71
C PHE A 37 15.19 -9.15 9.47
N ASN A 38 15.37 -7.83 9.65
CA ASN A 38 15.64 -6.93 8.54
C ASN A 38 16.97 -7.25 7.82
N ASP A 39 18.01 -7.66 8.55
CA ASP A 39 19.27 -8.13 7.98
C ASP A 39 19.08 -9.42 7.16
N VAL A 40 18.29 -10.38 7.66
CA VAL A 40 17.92 -11.59 6.90
C VAL A 40 17.21 -11.21 5.59
N LEU A 41 16.24 -10.29 5.63
CA LEU A 41 15.56 -9.81 4.44
C LEU A 41 16.51 -9.11 3.45
N ALA A 42 17.45 -8.30 3.95
CA ALA A 42 18.44 -7.62 3.12
C ALA A 42 19.38 -8.63 2.43
N LYS A 43 19.88 -9.61 3.17
CA LYS A 43 20.70 -10.72 2.63
C LYS A 43 19.95 -11.54 1.60
N TYR A 44 18.65 -11.79 1.81
CA TYR A 44 17.82 -12.49 0.83
C TYR A 44 17.67 -11.69 -0.46
N ARG A 45 17.33 -10.40 -0.37
CA ARG A 45 17.19 -9.50 -1.54
C ARG A 45 18.49 -9.36 -2.34
N ASN A 46 19.62 -9.38 -1.65
CA ASN A 46 20.95 -9.25 -2.26
C ASN A 46 21.56 -10.60 -2.67
N GLU A 47 20.81 -11.70 -2.57
CA GLU A 47 21.28 -13.07 -2.87
C GLU A 47 22.54 -13.52 -2.09
N THR A 48 22.80 -12.92 -0.92
CA THR A 48 23.93 -13.27 -0.05
C THR A 48 23.54 -14.14 1.13
N LEU A 49 22.25 -14.42 1.31
CA LEU A 49 21.76 -15.32 2.35
C LEU A 49 22.22 -16.76 2.07
N LYS A 50 22.90 -17.36 3.05
CA LYS A 50 23.28 -18.77 3.00
C LYS A 50 22.11 -19.65 3.46
N GLY A 51 21.67 -20.58 2.61
CA GLY A 51 20.61 -21.54 2.94
C GLY A 51 19.22 -21.11 2.46
N ASN A 52 18.20 -21.80 2.99
CA ASN A 52 16.80 -21.56 2.65
C ASN A 52 16.24 -20.42 3.51
N ILE A 53 15.64 -19.40 2.87
CA ILE A 53 15.03 -18.25 3.58
C ILE A 53 13.97 -18.71 4.57
N PHE A 54 13.15 -19.70 4.22
CA PHE A 54 12.07 -20.16 5.10
C PHE A 54 12.62 -20.79 6.38
N THR A 55 13.70 -21.58 6.31
CA THR A 55 14.34 -22.16 7.49
C THR A 55 14.85 -21.08 8.46
N VAL A 56 15.39 -19.98 7.93
CA VAL A 56 15.84 -18.86 8.77
C VAL A 56 14.63 -18.14 9.39
N VAL A 57 13.60 -17.87 8.60
CA VAL A 57 12.35 -17.21 9.03
C VAL A 57 11.61 -18.04 10.08
N GLU A 58 11.62 -19.37 9.98
CA GLU A 58 10.97 -20.29 10.93
C GLU A 58 11.46 -20.09 12.37
N SER A 59 12.75 -19.80 12.56
CA SER A 59 13.30 -19.50 13.89
C SER A 59 12.70 -18.23 14.53
N PHE A 60 12.27 -17.26 13.72
CA PHE A 60 11.56 -16.06 14.19
C PHE A 60 10.08 -16.37 14.46
N ILE A 61 9.46 -17.22 13.62
CA ILE A 61 8.08 -17.70 13.83
C ILE A 61 7.97 -18.42 15.17
N GLN A 62 8.94 -19.28 15.52
CA GLN A 62 8.99 -19.99 16.81
C GLN A 62 9.12 -19.05 18.01
N LYS A 63 9.64 -17.84 17.82
CA LYS A 63 9.71 -16.77 18.83
C LYS A 63 8.46 -15.89 18.84
N ASP A 64 7.40 -16.30 18.14
CA ASP A 64 6.14 -15.57 18.00
C ASP A 64 6.29 -14.18 17.36
N PHE A 65 7.34 -13.97 16.56
CA PHE A 65 7.58 -12.69 15.89
C PHE A 65 6.63 -12.49 14.71
N VAL A 66 5.62 -11.63 14.89
CA VAL A 66 4.50 -11.46 13.94
C VAL A 66 4.93 -11.13 12.50
N PRO A 67 5.89 -10.23 12.24
CA PRO A 67 6.37 -9.99 10.87
C PRO A 67 6.89 -11.25 10.17
N ALA A 68 7.52 -12.16 10.91
CA ALA A 68 7.98 -13.43 10.38
C ALA A 68 6.82 -14.40 10.10
N LYS A 69 5.74 -14.39 10.89
CA LYS A 69 4.52 -15.15 10.56
C LYS A 69 3.95 -14.71 9.21
N CYS A 70 3.83 -13.39 8.98
CA CYS A 70 3.30 -12.85 7.73
C CYS A 70 4.20 -13.15 6.54
N PHE A 71 5.51 -12.93 6.67
CA PHE A 71 6.46 -13.19 5.59
C PHE A 71 6.64 -14.68 5.32
N GLY A 72 6.73 -15.52 6.35
CA GLY A 72 6.80 -16.97 6.21
C GLY A 72 5.52 -17.55 5.61
N GLY A 73 4.36 -17.04 6.04
CA GLY A 73 3.07 -17.37 5.43
C GLY A 73 3.00 -17.00 3.96
N TYR A 74 3.48 -15.81 3.58
CA TYR A 74 3.65 -15.40 2.19
C TYR A 74 4.55 -16.36 1.40
N LEU A 75 5.71 -16.74 1.95
CA LEU A 75 6.64 -17.67 1.30
C LEU A 75 6.07 -19.08 1.13
N LEU A 76 5.30 -19.59 2.10
CA LEU A 76 4.65 -20.89 1.95
C LEU A 76 3.47 -20.84 0.98
N TYR A 77 2.72 -19.74 0.98
CA TYR A 77 1.55 -19.60 0.13
C TYR A 77 1.93 -19.39 -1.35
N PHE A 78 2.84 -18.44 -1.61
CA PHE A 78 3.26 -18.08 -2.96
C PHE A 78 4.52 -18.81 -3.40
N GLY A 79 5.30 -19.41 -2.52
CA GLY A 79 6.61 -19.96 -2.85
C GLY A 79 7.72 -18.91 -2.79
N GLY A 80 8.87 -19.27 -3.36
CA GLY A 80 10.10 -18.47 -3.36
C GLY A 80 11.30 -19.34 -3.71
N LYS A 81 12.48 -18.74 -3.83
CA LYS A 81 13.70 -19.47 -4.20
C LYS A 81 13.95 -20.60 -3.18
N ASN A 82 13.82 -21.85 -3.65
CA ASN A 82 13.93 -23.08 -2.86
C ASN A 82 12.86 -23.27 -1.76
N VAL A 83 11.72 -22.58 -1.83
CA VAL A 83 10.59 -22.79 -0.89
C VAL A 83 9.49 -23.59 -1.57
N THR A 84 9.13 -24.73 -1.00
CA THR A 84 8.01 -25.55 -1.48
C THR A 84 6.69 -24.91 -1.07
N VAL A 85 5.77 -24.75 -2.03
CA VAL A 85 4.44 -24.21 -1.78
C VAL A 85 3.63 -25.15 -0.88
N ASN A 86 3.08 -24.59 0.19
CA ASN A 86 2.10 -25.22 1.08
C ASN A 86 1.05 -24.17 1.47
N LYS A 87 0.00 -24.04 0.65
CA LYS A 87 -1.04 -23.01 0.80
C LYS A 87 -1.76 -23.09 2.14
N THR A 88 -2.04 -24.30 2.64
CA THR A 88 -2.71 -24.51 3.93
C THR A 88 -1.86 -23.97 5.08
N ALA A 89 -0.61 -24.39 5.19
CA ALA A 89 0.29 -23.90 6.25
C ALA A 89 0.58 -22.40 6.10
N GLY A 90 0.71 -21.91 4.87
CA GLY A 90 0.87 -20.48 4.59
C GLY A 90 -0.32 -19.66 5.09
N LEU A 91 -1.54 -20.10 4.79
CA LEU A 91 -2.78 -19.44 5.21
C LEU A 91 -2.95 -19.48 6.74
N GLU A 92 -2.59 -20.58 7.39
CA GLU A 92 -2.62 -20.68 8.86
C GLU A 92 -1.67 -19.68 9.52
N LEU A 93 -0.45 -19.52 9.00
CA LEU A 93 0.51 -18.52 9.49
C LEU A 93 0.00 -17.09 9.27
N ILE A 94 -0.55 -16.79 8.10
CA ILE A 94 -1.11 -15.47 7.79
C ILE A 94 -2.29 -15.17 8.74
N ARG A 95 -3.22 -16.11 8.92
CA ARG A 95 -4.35 -15.96 9.86
C ARG A 95 -3.88 -15.80 11.29
N SER A 96 -2.82 -16.49 11.69
CA SER A 96 -2.21 -16.34 13.01
C SER A 96 -1.69 -14.91 13.22
N GLY A 97 -0.88 -14.38 12.29
CA GLY A 97 -0.38 -13.00 12.41
C GLY A 97 -1.45 -11.92 12.23
N ALA A 98 -2.55 -12.21 11.52
CA ALA A 98 -3.69 -11.30 11.42
C ALA A 98 -4.46 -11.14 12.73
N LYS A 99 -4.49 -12.17 13.61
CA LYS A 99 -5.08 -12.08 14.95
C LYS A 99 -4.37 -11.05 15.83
N ASP A 100 -3.08 -10.83 15.58
CA ASP A 100 -2.27 -9.79 16.24
C ASP A 100 -2.51 -8.39 15.64
N HIS A 101 -3.53 -8.24 14.78
CA HIS A 101 -3.88 -7.01 14.04
C HIS A 101 -2.74 -6.41 13.23
N PHE A 102 -1.76 -7.22 12.82
CA PHE A 102 -0.64 -6.73 12.03
C PHE A 102 -1.03 -6.53 10.56
N TRP A 103 -0.89 -5.29 10.09
CA TRP A 103 -1.41 -4.81 8.81
C TRP A 103 -0.98 -5.66 7.60
N THR A 104 0.24 -6.20 7.59
CA THR A 104 0.73 -6.98 6.45
C THR A 104 -0.03 -8.30 6.30
N CYS A 105 -0.29 -8.99 7.42
CA CYS A 105 -1.10 -10.22 7.38
C CYS A 105 -2.56 -9.91 7.01
N LEU A 106 -3.10 -8.79 7.49
CA LEU A 106 -4.45 -8.34 7.14
C LEU A 106 -4.55 -8.00 5.65
N GLU A 107 -3.56 -7.32 5.07
CA GLU A 107 -3.47 -7.06 3.62
C GLU A 107 -3.42 -8.36 2.82
N LEU A 108 -2.59 -9.32 3.25
CA LEU A 108 -2.52 -10.62 2.59
C LEU A 108 -3.91 -11.26 2.57
N LEU A 109 -4.58 -11.40 3.72
CA LEU A 109 -5.93 -11.97 3.80
C LEU A 109 -6.97 -11.19 2.99
N ALA A 110 -6.86 -9.87 2.90
CA ALA A 110 -7.82 -9.05 2.17
C ALA A 110 -7.86 -9.35 0.67
N PHE A 111 -6.77 -9.91 0.11
CA PHE A 111 -6.64 -10.11 -1.33
C PHE A 111 -6.32 -11.55 -1.75
N LEU A 112 -6.15 -12.48 -0.80
CA LEU A 112 -6.00 -13.90 -1.12
C LEU A 112 -7.26 -14.42 -1.86
N PRO A 113 -7.11 -15.18 -2.96
CA PRO A 113 -8.25 -15.63 -3.77
C PRO A 113 -9.30 -16.44 -3.00
N GLU A 114 -8.89 -17.22 -2.01
CA GLU A 114 -9.78 -18.08 -1.21
C GLU A 114 -10.70 -17.27 -0.29
N GLU A 115 -10.35 -16.03 0.02
CA GLU A 115 -11.16 -15.14 0.86
C GLU A 115 -12.26 -14.42 0.05
N GLY A 116 -12.20 -14.49 -1.28
CA GLY A 116 -13.20 -13.91 -2.18
C GLY A 116 -13.25 -12.38 -2.14
N ASP A 117 -14.37 -11.81 -2.58
CA ASP A 117 -14.62 -10.38 -2.41
C ASP A 117 -15.01 -10.07 -0.95
N ASN A 118 -14.00 -9.91 -0.09
CA ASN A 118 -14.22 -9.65 1.32
C ASN A 118 -14.03 -8.16 1.64
N PHE A 119 -15.09 -7.38 1.41
CA PHE A 119 -15.14 -5.96 1.72
C PHE A 119 -14.74 -5.65 3.18
N GLU A 120 -15.10 -6.53 4.11
CA GLU A 120 -14.79 -6.36 5.52
C GLU A 120 -13.30 -6.58 5.83
N ASN A 121 -12.67 -7.63 5.29
CA ASN A 121 -11.22 -7.82 5.42
C ASN A 121 -10.44 -6.65 4.80
N ILE A 122 -10.91 -6.12 3.66
CA ILE A 122 -10.33 -4.94 3.03
C ILE A 122 -10.46 -3.72 3.95
N ARG A 123 -11.63 -3.48 4.55
CA ARG A 123 -11.84 -2.40 5.54
C ARG A 123 -10.88 -2.54 6.72
N ILE A 124 -10.78 -3.73 7.31
CA ILE A 124 -9.89 -4.00 8.45
C ILE A 124 -8.42 -3.76 8.06
N ALA A 125 -7.99 -4.20 6.87
CA ALA A 125 -6.64 -3.95 6.38
C ALA A 125 -6.38 -2.45 6.12
N THR A 126 -7.37 -1.71 5.61
CA THR A 126 -7.32 -0.24 5.48
C THR A 126 -7.15 0.43 6.85
N GLU A 127 -7.94 0.03 7.83
CA GLU A 127 -7.86 0.49 9.23
C GLU A 127 -6.59 0.00 9.95
N ALA A 128 -5.85 -0.92 9.38
CA ALA A 128 -4.53 -1.29 9.86
C ALA A 128 -3.41 -0.51 9.16
N GLY A 129 -3.69 0.29 8.13
CA GLY A 129 -2.69 1.12 7.43
C GLY A 129 -2.14 0.53 6.12
N SER A 130 -2.77 -0.51 5.57
CA SER A 130 -2.41 -1.04 4.25
C SER A 130 -2.72 -0.03 3.14
N ILE A 131 -1.71 0.31 2.33
CA ILE A 131 -1.88 1.22 1.18
C ILE A 131 -2.80 0.59 0.12
N PHE A 132 -2.57 -0.68 -0.23
CA PHE A 132 -3.35 -1.36 -1.26
C PHE A 132 -4.82 -1.51 -0.84
N ALA A 133 -5.07 -1.92 0.41
CA ALA A 133 -6.41 -1.97 0.96
C ALA A 133 -7.07 -0.59 0.93
N THR A 134 -6.38 0.48 1.36
CA THR A 134 -6.91 1.85 1.33
C THR A 134 -7.36 2.27 -0.07
N MET A 135 -6.57 1.97 -1.10
CA MET A 135 -6.94 2.28 -2.49
C MET A 135 -8.16 1.51 -2.96
N VAL A 136 -8.22 0.19 -2.70
CA VAL A 136 -9.34 -0.66 -3.10
C VAL A 136 -10.61 -0.29 -2.34
N TYR A 137 -10.52 -0.10 -1.02
CA TYR A 137 -11.64 0.29 -0.17
C TYR A 137 -12.23 1.64 -0.60
N SER A 138 -11.38 2.65 -0.81
CA SER A 138 -11.81 3.97 -1.25
C SER A 138 -12.49 3.94 -2.63
N ARG A 139 -12.04 3.05 -3.53
CA ARG A 139 -12.67 2.86 -4.84
C ARG A 139 -14.07 2.27 -4.72
N LYS A 140 -14.23 1.23 -3.88
CA LYS A 140 -15.54 0.63 -3.61
C LYS A 140 -16.51 1.62 -2.96
N LEU A 141 -16.04 2.42 -2.00
CA LEU A 141 -16.83 3.50 -1.40
C LEU A 141 -17.26 4.53 -2.46
N TYR A 142 -16.36 4.92 -3.35
CA TYR A 142 -16.67 5.82 -4.46
C TYR A 142 -17.75 5.26 -5.40
N GLU A 143 -17.64 3.97 -5.77
CA GLU A 143 -18.63 3.28 -6.61
C GLU A 143 -20.00 3.18 -5.94
N GLN A 144 -20.04 3.10 -4.60
CA GLN A 144 -21.27 3.11 -3.80
C GLN A 144 -21.85 4.52 -3.56
N GLY A 145 -21.15 5.58 -3.98
CA GLY A 145 -21.55 6.97 -3.72
C GLY A 145 -21.17 7.51 -2.34
N ASN A 146 -20.39 6.74 -1.56
CA ASN A 146 -19.90 7.12 -0.22
C ASN A 146 -18.65 8.01 -0.32
N TYR A 147 -18.79 9.15 -0.99
CA TYR A 147 -17.67 10.02 -1.35
C TYR A 147 -16.95 10.65 -0.16
N ASP A 148 -17.67 11.08 0.88
CA ASP A 148 -17.06 11.64 2.09
C ASP A 148 -16.15 10.65 2.80
N GLU A 149 -16.59 9.39 2.89
CA GLU A 149 -15.81 8.35 3.52
C GLU A 149 -14.59 7.98 2.67
N ALA A 150 -14.77 7.88 1.34
CA ALA A 150 -13.65 7.69 0.43
C ALA A 150 -12.62 8.83 0.55
N ALA A 151 -13.06 10.09 0.64
CA ALA A 151 -12.20 11.25 0.81
C ALA A 151 -11.39 11.17 2.11
N ARG A 152 -12.03 10.75 3.21
CA ARG A 152 -11.35 10.52 4.49
C ARG A 152 -10.20 9.53 4.33
N TYR A 153 -10.44 8.33 3.80
CA TYR A 153 -9.37 7.33 3.63
C TYR A 153 -8.27 7.79 2.66
N MET A 154 -8.64 8.38 1.53
CA MET A 154 -7.67 8.87 0.55
C MET A 154 -6.79 9.99 1.10
N SER A 155 -7.29 10.82 2.02
CA SER A 155 -6.49 11.88 2.65
C SER A 155 -5.24 11.33 3.35
N HIS A 156 -5.31 10.12 3.92
CA HIS A 156 -4.15 9.46 4.54
C HIS A 156 -3.05 9.21 3.52
N LEU A 157 -3.41 8.65 2.36
CA LEU A 157 -2.46 8.40 1.26
C LEU A 157 -1.84 9.71 0.73
N ILE A 158 -2.66 10.75 0.53
CA ILE A 158 -2.20 12.03 -0.02
C ILE A 158 -1.25 12.73 0.94
N VAL A 159 -1.59 12.83 2.23
CA VAL A 159 -0.73 13.46 3.24
C VAL A 159 0.59 12.70 3.38
N SER A 160 0.56 11.36 3.43
CA SER A 160 1.78 10.55 3.49
C SER A 160 2.67 10.71 2.27
N SER A 161 2.09 10.98 1.10
CA SER A 161 2.85 11.21 -0.14
C SER A 161 3.53 12.56 -0.23
N ALA A 162 3.10 13.53 0.58
CA ALA A 162 3.65 14.88 0.59
C ALA A 162 5.15 14.89 0.92
N VAL A 163 5.61 14.06 1.86
CA VAL A 163 7.01 14.04 2.33
C VAL A 163 8.01 13.67 1.23
N SER A 164 7.67 12.71 0.38
CA SER A 164 8.53 12.24 -0.71
C SER A 164 8.57 13.20 -1.90
N TRP A 165 7.50 13.98 -2.10
CA TRP A 165 7.31 14.84 -3.27
C TRP A 165 7.75 16.29 -3.04
N HIS A 166 7.54 16.83 -1.82
CA HIS A 166 8.06 18.15 -1.41
C HIS A 166 9.57 18.28 -1.62
N ARG A 167 10.30 17.16 -1.55
CA ARG A 167 11.74 17.11 -1.82
C ARG A 167 12.12 17.33 -3.28
N LYS A 168 11.19 17.15 -4.23
CA LYS A 168 11.46 17.20 -5.68
C LYS A 168 10.75 18.33 -6.42
N HIS A 169 9.66 18.89 -5.87
CA HIS A 169 8.85 19.88 -6.55
C HIS A 169 8.53 21.05 -5.60
N HIS A 170 8.99 22.24 -5.96
CA HIS A 170 8.68 23.47 -5.22
C HIS A 170 7.18 23.78 -5.35
N ALA A 171 6.56 24.25 -4.27
CA ALA A 171 5.15 24.63 -4.28
C ALA A 171 4.86 25.86 -5.17
N GLY A 172 5.87 26.71 -5.40
CA GLY A 172 5.80 27.90 -6.24
C GLY A 172 5.28 29.15 -5.52
N ASN A 173 5.62 30.33 -6.06
CA ASN A 173 5.25 31.62 -5.45
C ASN A 173 3.74 31.83 -5.36
N THR A 174 2.99 31.36 -6.36
CA THR A 174 1.52 31.46 -6.38
C THR A 174 0.91 30.73 -5.19
N PHE A 175 1.33 29.49 -4.93
CA PHE A 175 0.89 28.73 -3.76
C PHE A 175 1.29 29.42 -2.46
N SER A 176 2.56 29.80 -2.31
CA SER A 176 3.04 30.46 -1.07
C SER A 176 2.29 31.76 -0.77
N THR A 177 1.96 32.54 -1.79
CA THR A 177 1.17 33.77 -1.65
C THR A 177 -0.26 33.48 -1.21
N ALA A 178 -0.92 32.50 -1.85
CA ALA A 178 -2.27 32.07 -1.46
C ALA A 178 -2.30 31.50 -0.03
N LEU A 179 -1.28 30.71 0.34
CA LEU A 179 -1.16 30.14 1.66
C LEU A 179 -0.95 31.20 2.74
N LYS A 180 -0.11 32.21 2.47
CA LYS A 180 0.07 33.37 3.35
C LYS A 180 -1.26 34.07 3.61
N LYS A 181 -2.06 34.30 2.56
CA LYS A 181 -3.39 34.90 2.66
C LYS A 181 -4.32 34.08 3.56
N LEU A 182 -4.35 32.77 3.39
CA LEU A 182 -5.16 31.87 4.23
C LEU A 182 -4.72 31.88 5.69
N THR A 183 -3.42 31.76 5.96
CA THR A 183 -2.89 31.47 7.30
C THR A 183 -2.63 32.70 8.14
N LEU A 184 -2.08 33.77 7.55
CA LEU A 184 -1.73 35.00 8.26
C LEU A 184 -2.81 36.06 8.14
N GLU A 185 -3.41 36.19 6.96
CA GLU A 185 -4.38 37.26 6.66
C GLU A 185 -5.84 36.80 6.84
N LYS A 186 -6.06 35.48 7.04
CA LYS A 186 -7.38 34.84 7.22
C LYS A 186 -8.34 35.08 6.06
N ASP A 187 -7.82 35.33 4.86
CA ASP A 187 -8.62 35.55 3.64
C ASP A 187 -8.98 34.21 2.99
N THR A 188 -10.17 33.70 3.31
CA THR A 188 -10.69 32.41 2.79
C THR A 188 -10.91 32.41 1.28
N SER A 189 -10.95 33.57 0.62
CA SER A 189 -11.07 33.63 -0.85
C SER A 189 -9.85 33.01 -1.55
N ALA A 190 -8.70 32.97 -0.88
CA ALA A 190 -7.48 32.35 -1.37
C ALA A 190 -7.60 30.83 -1.61
N TYR A 191 -8.61 30.16 -1.03
CA TYR A 191 -8.92 28.76 -1.37
C TYR A 191 -9.23 28.57 -2.85
N LYS A 192 -9.74 29.59 -3.56
CA LYS A 192 -9.97 29.52 -5.03
C LYS A 192 -8.66 29.28 -5.78
N THR A 193 -7.62 30.05 -5.45
CA THR A 193 -6.29 29.88 -6.06
C THR A 193 -5.66 28.56 -5.69
N ILE A 194 -5.80 28.11 -4.44
CA ILE A 194 -5.30 26.79 -4.03
C ILE A 194 -6.05 25.68 -4.79
N LEU A 195 -7.36 25.79 -4.98
CA LEU A 195 -8.14 24.81 -5.72
C LEU A 195 -7.74 24.74 -7.21
N GLU A 196 -7.49 25.87 -7.86
CA GLU A 196 -6.98 25.92 -9.23
C GLU A 196 -5.64 25.19 -9.37
N LEU A 197 -4.72 25.41 -8.43
CA LEU A 197 -3.44 24.70 -8.38
C LEU A 197 -3.64 23.21 -8.10
N ALA A 198 -4.54 22.86 -7.21
CA ALA A 198 -4.84 21.47 -6.87
C ALA A 198 -5.38 20.70 -8.10
N ARG A 199 -6.28 21.31 -8.88
CA ARG A 199 -6.78 20.75 -10.15
C ARG A 199 -5.69 20.54 -11.20
N GLN A 200 -4.56 21.25 -11.08
CA GLN A 200 -3.35 21.04 -11.89
C GLN A 200 -2.39 20.01 -11.26
N LEU A 201 -2.84 19.23 -10.28
CA LEU A 201 -2.07 18.22 -9.57
C LEU A 201 -0.88 18.80 -8.79
N ASN A 202 -0.95 20.07 -8.36
CA ASN A 202 0.00 20.64 -7.41
C ASN A 202 -0.24 20.01 -6.02
N LEU A 203 0.59 19.03 -5.64
CA LEU A 203 0.38 18.24 -4.43
C LEU A 203 0.23 19.07 -3.14
N PRO A 204 1.07 20.10 -2.84
CA PRO A 204 0.85 20.99 -1.71
C PRO A 204 -0.55 21.60 -1.69
N ALA A 205 -1.01 22.07 -2.86
CA ALA A 205 -2.34 22.62 -2.99
C ALA A 205 -3.43 21.56 -2.76
N CYS A 206 -3.24 20.34 -3.27
CA CYS A 206 -4.14 19.23 -3.02
C CYS A 206 -4.22 18.89 -1.52
N VAL A 207 -3.10 18.81 -0.81
CA VAL A 207 -3.09 18.59 0.65
C VAL A 207 -3.92 19.64 1.39
N TRP A 208 -3.76 20.92 1.02
CA TRP A 208 -4.53 22.02 1.62
C TRP A 208 -6.02 21.98 1.27
N ILE A 209 -6.39 21.57 0.07
CA ILE A 209 -7.79 21.38 -0.33
C ILE A 209 -8.40 20.19 0.40
N PHE A 210 -7.66 19.10 0.57
CA PHE A 210 -8.09 17.95 1.39
C PHE A 210 -8.32 18.32 2.85
N ASP A 211 -7.38 19.02 3.50
CA ASP A 211 -7.58 19.51 4.87
C ASP A 211 -8.78 20.45 4.93
N GLY A 212 -8.86 21.43 4.01
CA GLY A 212 -9.93 22.42 3.98
C GLY A 212 -11.31 21.80 3.81
N TYR A 213 -11.43 20.79 2.94
CA TYR A 213 -12.66 20.03 2.74
C TYR A 213 -13.05 19.23 4.00
N LEU A 214 -12.14 18.42 4.54
CA LEU A 214 -12.41 17.55 5.69
C LEU A 214 -12.67 18.31 6.98
N THR A 215 -12.10 19.51 7.12
CA THR A 215 -12.30 20.39 8.28
C THR A 215 -13.38 21.45 8.05
N HIS A 216 -14.10 21.39 6.93
CA HIS A 216 -15.16 22.32 6.55
C HIS A 216 -14.71 23.80 6.49
N LYS A 217 -13.44 24.06 6.18
CA LYS A 217 -12.90 25.42 5.94
C LYS A 217 -13.14 25.91 4.52
N THR A 218 -13.55 25.03 3.60
CA THR A 218 -13.99 25.39 2.24
C THR A 218 -15.09 24.45 1.74
N ASP A 219 -15.99 24.99 0.92
CA ASP A 219 -17.09 24.33 0.22
C ASP A 219 -16.94 24.39 -1.31
N LEU A 220 -15.78 24.84 -1.80
CA LEU A 220 -15.53 25.11 -3.22
C LEU A 220 -15.35 23.85 -4.08
N ILE A 221 -15.25 22.68 -3.45
CA ILE A 221 -15.03 21.39 -4.09
C ILE A 221 -16.05 20.38 -3.56
N SER A 222 -16.60 19.55 -4.46
CA SER A 222 -17.54 18.49 -4.06
C SER A 222 -16.82 17.27 -3.51
N ALA A 223 -17.53 16.46 -2.71
CA ALA A 223 -17.07 15.17 -2.21
C ALA A 223 -16.57 14.24 -3.34
N LYS A 224 -17.28 14.23 -4.46
CA LYS A 224 -16.91 13.41 -5.61
C LYS A 224 -15.63 13.90 -6.27
N GLU A 225 -15.55 15.20 -6.54
CA GLU A 225 -14.40 15.82 -7.21
C GLU A 225 -13.12 15.68 -6.39
N ILE A 226 -13.20 15.80 -5.06
CA ILE A 226 -12.01 15.64 -4.21
C ILE A 226 -11.47 14.21 -4.25
N VAL A 227 -12.35 13.21 -4.27
CA VAL A 227 -11.96 11.79 -4.40
C VAL A 227 -11.35 11.51 -5.78
N GLU A 228 -11.94 12.06 -6.85
CA GLU A 228 -11.38 11.95 -8.21
C GLU A 228 -9.97 12.55 -8.30
N LEU A 229 -9.77 13.71 -7.68
CA LEU A 229 -8.45 14.36 -7.58
C LEU A 229 -7.44 13.47 -6.82
N ALA A 230 -7.87 12.87 -5.70
CA ALA A 230 -7.04 11.92 -4.96
C ALA A 230 -6.61 10.73 -5.84
N PHE A 231 -7.55 10.13 -6.58
CA PHE A 231 -7.24 9.00 -7.45
C PHE A 231 -6.21 9.37 -8.53
N GLN A 232 -6.30 10.57 -9.10
CA GLN A 232 -5.33 11.05 -10.08
C GLN A 232 -3.93 11.18 -9.47
N LEU A 233 -3.82 11.70 -8.25
CA LEU A 233 -2.53 11.82 -7.56
C LEU A 233 -1.91 10.47 -7.22
N VAL A 234 -2.69 9.56 -6.61
CA VAL A 234 -2.14 8.25 -6.21
C VAL A 234 -1.77 7.37 -7.40
N ASN A 235 -2.40 7.59 -8.56
CA ASN A 235 -2.09 6.87 -9.78
C ASN A 235 -0.65 7.09 -10.28
N GLY A 236 0.00 8.19 -9.87
CA GLY A 236 1.40 8.50 -10.19
C GLY A 236 2.41 8.14 -9.10
N LEU A 237 2.00 7.50 -8.00
CA LEU A 237 2.86 7.17 -6.88
C LEU A 237 3.59 5.82 -7.06
N PRO A 238 4.81 5.65 -6.49
CA PRO A 238 5.71 4.54 -6.81
C PRO A 238 5.27 3.17 -6.28
N PHE A 239 4.20 3.11 -5.49
CA PHE A 239 3.62 1.86 -4.99
C PHE A 239 2.62 1.24 -5.96
N ARG A 240 2.25 1.92 -7.05
CA ARG A 240 1.32 1.38 -8.04
C ARG A 240 1.99 0.36 -8.94
N ASP A 241 1.33 -0.78 -9.09
CA ASP A 241 1.61 -1.85 -10.05
C ASP A 241 3.05 -2.39 -10.01
N ILE A 242 3.42 -2.94 -8.87
CA ILE A 242 4.68 -3.65 -8.61
C ILE A 242 4.75 -5.03 -9.27
N THR A 243 3.84 -5.33 -10.21
CA THR A 243 3.75 -6.63 -10.89
C THR A 243 4.83 -6.72 -11.97
N ASP A 244 6.02 -7.15 -11.57
CA ASP A 244 7.10 -7.52 -12.49
C ASP A 244 7.05 -9.03 -12.76
N VAL A 245 6.37 -9.41 -13.85
CA VAL A 245 6.17 -10.81 -14.25
C VAL A 245 7.51 -11.51 -14.54
N GLU A 246 8.50 -10.80 -15.07
CA GLU A 246 9.81 -11.39 -15.34
C GLU A 246 10.55 -11.70 -14.03
N ALA A 247 10.54 -10.78 -13.07
CA ALA A 247 11.08 -11.01 -11.74
C ALA A 247 10.35 -12.15 -11.01
N ILE A 248 9.02 -12.23 -11.12
CA ILE A 248 8.20 -13.30 -10.52
C ILE A 248 8.65 -14.66 -11.07
N ARG A 249 8.78 -14.80 -12.40
CA ARG A 249 9.21 -16.05 -13.05
C ARG A 249 10.58 -16.53 -12.60
N LYS A 250 11.50 -15.60 -12.31
CA LYS A 250 12.86 -15.90 -11.81
C LYS A 250 12.89 -16.19 -10.31
N SER A 251 11.85 -15.80 -9.57
CA SER A 251 11.83 -15.85 -8.10
C SER A 251 11.37 -17.18 -7.50
N GLY A 252 10.84 -18.11 -8.30
CA GLY A 252 10.27 -19.38 -7.80
C GLY A 252 8.89 -19.23 -7.15
N ILE A 253 8.23 -18.08 -7.34
CA ILE A 253 6.86 -17.82 -6.90
C ILE A 253 5.85 -18.49 -7.86
N ASP A 254 4.74 -19.00 -7.30
CA ASP A 254 3.51 -19.37 -7.99
C ASP A 254 2.92 -18.12 -8.67
N GLU A 255 3.28 -17.95 -9.95
CA GLU A 255 2.91 -16.80 -10.79
C GLU A 255 1.39 -16.62 -10.83
N GLU A 256 0.61 -17.68 -10.98
CA GLU A 256 -0.84 -17.58 -11.10
C GLU A 256 -1.47 -17.09 -9.79
N ALA A 257 -1.09 -17.69 -8.66
CA ALA A 257 -1.58 -17.26 -7.35
C ALA A 257 -1.19 -15.80 -7.06
N PHE A 258 0.06 -15.42 -7.36
CA PHE A 258 0.54 -14.05 -7.17
C PHE A 258 -0.19 -13.04 -8.06
N LEU A 259 -0.43 -13.37 -9.33
CA LEU A 259 -1.20 -12.52 -10.24
C LEU A 259 -2.65 -12.37 -9.77
N LYS A 260 -3.31 -13.44 -9.30
CA LYS A 260 -4.67 -13.36 -8.74
C LYS A 260 -4.72 -12.44 -7.52
N TYR A 261 -3.77 -12.59 -6.60
CA TYR A 261 -3.62 -11.70 -5.44
C TYR A 261 -3.46 -10.23 -5.85
N ASN A 262 -2.55 -9.93 -6.78
CA ASN A 262 -2.32 -8.54 -7.21
C ASN A 262 -3.51 -7.98 -8.00
N SER A 263 -4.20 -8.81 -8.79
CA SER A 263 -5.44 -8.42 -9.47
C SER A 263 -6.52 -8.03 -8.46
N ASN A 264 -6.69 -8.81 -7.39
CA ASN A 264 -7.60 -8.49 -6.28
C ASN A 264 -7.19 -7.20 -5.55
N ALA A 265 -5.89 -6.95 -5.43
CA ALA A 265 -5.34 -5.69 -4.91
C ALA A 265 -5.46 -4.50 -5.90
N GLY A 266 -6.08 -4.70 -7.06
CA GLY A 266 -6.36 -3.64 -8.05
C GLY A 266 -5.22 -3.38 -9.04
N SER A 267 -4.27 -4.30 -9.23
CA SER A 267 -3.25 -4.19 -10.27
C SER A 267 -3.86 -4.43 -11.67
N PRO A 268 -3.84 -3.42 -12.56
CA PRO A 268 -4.31 -3.58 -13.93
C PRO A 268 -3.38 -4.49 -14.74
N THR A 269 -2.06 -4.47 -14.49
CA THR A 269 -1.12 -5.39 -15.17
C THR A 269 -1.42 -6.84 -14.79
N ALA A 270 -1.64 -7.14 -13.51
CA ALA A 270 -1.97 -8.49 -13.08
C ALA A 270 -3.28 -8.99 -13.71
N ALA A 271 -4.32 -8.15 -13.71
CA ALA A 271 -5.59 -8.45 -14.37
C ALA A 271 -5.42 -8.70 -15.88
N PHE A 272 -4.58 -7.90 -16.56
CA PHE A 272 -4.24 -8.08 -17.96
C PHE A 272 -3.60 -9.45 -18.21
N TYR A 273 -2.55 -9.82 -17.47
CA TYR A 273 -1.90 -11.12 -17.64
C TYR A 273 -2.86 -12.29 -17.39
N LEU A 274 -3.73 -12.21 -16.38
CA LEU A 274 -4.74 -13.26 -16.13
C LEU A 274 -5.74 -13.43 -17.27
N SER A 275 -6.08 -12.36 -17.99
CA SER A 275 -6.99 -12.41 -19.14
C SER A 275 -6.39 -13.04 -20.40
N TYR A 276 -5.07 -13.22 -20.46
CA TYR A 276 -4.36 -13.86 -21.58
C TYR A 276 -3.51 -15.07 -21.12
N PRO A 277 -4.13 -16.24 -20.87
CA PRO A 277 -3.43 -17.42 -20.34
C PRO A 277 -2.23 -17.89 -21.18
N LYS A 278 -2.24 -17.61 -22.50
CA LYS A 278 -1.13 -17.93 -23.40
C LYS A 278 0.16 -17.15 -23.07
N LEU A 279 0.05 -15.93 -22.54
CA LEU A 279 1.19 -15.13 -22.08
C LEU A 279 1.72 -15.60 -20.71
N ASN A 280 0.90 -16.30 -19.92
CA ASN A 280 1.27 -16.89 -18.62
C ASN A 280 1.89 -18.28 -18.77
N SER A 281 1.64 -18.97 -19.89
CA SER A 281 2.28 -20.25 -20.18
C SER A 281 3.74 -20.02 -20.62
N LYS A 282 4.68 -20.79 -20.05
CA LYS A 282 6.13 -20.79 -20.39
C LYS A 282 6.45 -21.10 -21.87
N ASN A 283 5.45 -21.25 -22.74
CA ASN A 283 5.59 -21.58 -24.15
C ASN A 283 5.26 -20.37 -25.02
N ILE A 284 6.03 -19.29 -24.93
CA ILE A 284 6.26 -18.46 -26.11
C ILE A 284 7.44 -19.10 -26.83
N SER A 285 7.13 -20.11 -27.63
CA SER A 285 8.04 -20.55 -28.69
C SER A 285 8.25 -19.31 -29.57
N VAL A 286 9.44 -18.73 -29.53
CA VAL A 286 9.86 -17.75 -30.53
C VAL A 286 9.89 -18.51 -31.85
N VAL A 287 8.82 -18.37 -32.63
CA VAL A 287 8.82 -18.80 -34.03
C VAL A 287 9.65 -17.76 -34.75
N HIS A 288 10.89 -18.13 -35.07
CA HIS A 288 11.74 -17.42 -36.00
C HIS A 288 11.20 -17.51 -37.42
#